data_AF-A0A497H0M8-F1
#
_entry.id   AF-A0A497H0M8-F1
#
_cell.length_a   1.000
_cell.length_b   1.000
_cell.length_c   1.000
_cell.angle_alpha   90.00
_cell.angle_beta   90.00
_cell.angle_gamma   90.00
#
_symmetry.space_group_name_H-M   'P 1'
#
loop_
_entity.id
_entity.type
_entity.pdbx_description
1 polymer ?
#
loop_
_entity_poly.entity_id
_entity_poly.type
_entity_poly.pdbx_seq_one_letter_code
_entity_poly.pdbx_strand_id
1 'polypeptide(L)'
;MNVGDGALNINLHNHTTFSDGLLTVGQIVEAAISSRLTHVGIADHFEGRKLGGRGIGPSNMAEYLGEIRRWREKVRSEICVLAGVEVDFCRNRTDFALLREGRVFEGLDFVLFEYVNEPLFDGDSLNLLLEIKRFMPCPVGLAHPRIEDTFSEYLPEAAAGLAAENQIFIELCPGPRNACFVPLPDDVDEAQIRRRIRELNRQLEELPKNLEGEPDERLIMRKAINARMELDALLMRQEVMPAYRVRSNFNERFFKAVKKFGTMISIGTDTHELPDEVGEIADAVSFIKEHQLERNIVTEYLWKGR
;
A
#
# COMPACT_ATOMS: atom_id res chain seq x y z
N MET A 1 25.63 -10.16 6.36
CA MET A 1 24.82 -11.27 5.82
C MET A 1 23.88 -10.67 4.79
N ASN A 2 23.81 -11.25 3.59
CA ASN A 2 22.86 -10.82 2.56
C ASN A 2 21.45 -11.17 3.04
N VAL A 3 20.52 -10.22 2.91
CA VAL A 3 19.09 -10.53 3.03
C VAL A 3 18.78 -11.48 1.87
N GLY A 4 18.25 -12.67 2.15
CA GLY A 4 17.91 -13.61 1.08
C GLY A 4 16.83 -13.01 0.18
N ASP A 5 16.89 -13.23 -1.13
CA ASP A 5 15.94 -12.65 -2.11
C ASP A 5 14.46 -12.88 -1.74
N GLY A 6 14.13 -13.93 -0.98
CA GLY A 6 12.77 -14.21 -0.52
C GLY A 6 12.23 -13.26 0.56
N ALA A 7 13.07 -12.54 1.31
CA ALA A 7 12.60 -11.67 2.40
C ALA A 7 11.84 -10.42 1.90
N LEU A 8 12.06 -10.04 0.63
CA LEU A 8 11.38 -8.89 0.01
C LEU A 8 10.00 -9.25 -0.55
N ASN A 9 9.67 -10.54 -0.67
CA ASN A 9 8.41 -10.99 -1.23
C ASN A 9 7.30 -10.87 -0.18
N ILE A 10 6.83 -9.66 0.07
CA ILE A 10 5.77 -9.37 1.04
C ILE A 10 4.70 -8.49 0.40
N ASN A 11 3.46 -8.63 0.87
CA ASN A 11 2.38 -7.70 0.56
C ASN A 11 1.47 -7.56 1.79
N LEU A 12 1.53 -6.41 2.46
CA LEU A 12 0.84 -6.19 3.74
C LEU A 12 -0.47 -5.42 3.62
N HIS A 13 -0.94 -5.11 2.41
CA HIS A 13 -2.10 -4.25 2.21
C HIS A 13 -3.02 -4.81 1.12
N ASN A 14 -4.03 -5.54 1.56
CA ASN A 14 -5.04 -6.15 0.71
C ASN A 14 -6.40 -6.05 1.38
N HIS A 15 -7.41 -5.68 0.61
CA HIS A 15 -8.80 -5.54 1.05
C HIS A 15 -9.60 -6.77 0.68
N THR A 16 -10.62 -7.06 1.48
CA THR A 16 -11.46 -8.23 1.28
C THR A 16 -12.94 -7.83 1.26
N THR A 17 -13.81 -8.83 1.16
CA THR A 17 -15.25 -8.66 1.27
C THR A 17 -15.71 -8.14 2.65
N PHE A 18 -14.81 -7.92 3.60
CA PHE A 18 -15.13 -7.30 4.89
C PHE A 18 -15.27 -5.76 4.82
N SER A 19 -14.57 -5.09 3.89
CA SER A 19 -14.80 -3.68 3.55
C SER A 19 -15.35 -3.50 2.13
N ASP A 20 -14.47 -3.30 1.16
CA ASP A 20 -14.73 -2.86 -0.20
C ASP A 20 -13.93 -3.66 -1.25
N GLY A 21 -13.19 -4.67 -0.80
CA GLY A 21 -12.63 -5.70 -1.67
C GLY A 21 -13.69 -6.68 -2.17
N LEU A 22 -13.40 -7.34 -3.28
CA LEU A 22 -14.24 -8.34 -3.92
C LEU A 22 -13.75 -9.78 -3.66
N LEU A 23 -12.58 -9.92 -3.03
CA LEU A 23 -11.95 -11.19 -2.72
C LEU A 23 -12.16 -11.55 -1.25
N THR A 24 -12.37 -12.83 -0.98
CA THR A 24 -12.35 -13.35 0.40
C THR A 24 -10.92 -13.40 0.93
N VAL A 25 -10.75 -13.47 2.26
CA VAL A 25 -9.44 -13.71 2.90
C VAL A 25 -8.73 -14.91 2.27
N GLY A 26 -9.47 -15.99 1.97
CA GLY A 26 -8.91 -17.19 1.35
C GLY A 26 -8.34 -16.96 -0.02
N GLN A 27 -9.08 -16.25 -0.89
CA GLN A 27 -8.62 -15.93 -2.24
C GLN A 27 -7.36 -15.06 -2.23
N ILE A 28 -7.27 -14.09 -1.30
CA ILE A 28 -6.05 -13.28 -1.12
C ILE A 28 -4.87 -14.15 -0.67
N VAL A 29 -5.08 -15.02 0.32
CA VAL A 29 -4.02 -15.91 0.84
C VAL A 29 -3.54 -16.90 -0.24
N GLU A 30 -4.45 -17.51 -0.99
CA GLU A 30 -4.13 -18.44 -2.07
C GLU A 30 -3.37 -17.73 -3.21
N ALA A 31 -3.75 -16.50 -3.55
CA ALA A 31 -3.05 -15.68 -4.52
C ALA A 31 -1.63 -15.30 -4.05
N ALA A 32 -1.48 -14.96 -2.76
CA ALA A 32 -0.19 -14.66 -2.16
C ALA A 32 0.77 -15.87 -2.18
N ILE A 33 0.27 -17.07 -1.85
CA ILE A 33 1.04 -18.32 -1.94
C ILE A 33 1.46 -18.59 -3.39
N SER A 34 0.52 -18.46 -4.33
CA SER A 34 0.78 -18.64 -5.77
C SER A 34 1.83 -17.66 -6.30
N SER A 35 1.86 -16.45 -5.73
CA SER A 35 2.84 -15.40 -6.01
C SER A 35 4.16 -15.55 -5.24
N ARG A 36 4.33 -16.62 -4.45
CA ARG A 36 5.51 -16.91 -3.63
C ARG A 36 5.86 -15.79 -2.64
N LEU A 37 4.83 -15.16 -2.10
CA LEU A 37 4.98 -14.24 -0.98
C LEU A 37 5.32 -15.02 0.29
N THR A 38 6.13 -14.41 1.14
CA THR A 38 6.47 -14.92 2.47
C THR A 38 5.53 -14.40 3.54
N HIS A 39 4.95 -13.21 3.31
CA HIS A 39 3.99 -12.57 4.19
C HIS A 39 2.85 -11.95 3.39
N VAL A 40 1.63 -12.14 3.87
CA VAL A 40 0.43 -11.48 3.34
C VAL A 40 -0.32 -10.80 4.49
N GLY A 41 -0.65 -9.53 4.33
CA GLY A 41 -1.50 -8.77 5.25
C GLY A 41 -2.89 -8.57 4.67
N ILE A 42 -3.90 -8.82 5.49
CA ILE A 42 -5.28 -8.40 5.24
C ILE A 42 -5.48 -7.10 6.02
N ALA A 43 -5.87 -6.03 5.35
CA ALA A 43 -5.92 -4.68 5.91
C ALA A 43 -7.17 -3.92 5.45
N ASP A 44 -8.34 -4.55 5.59
CA ASP A 44 -9.62 -3.92 5.28
C ASP A 44 -9.79 -2.57 5.99
N HIS A 45 -10.52 -1.65 5.35
CA HIS A 45 -10.81 -0.33 5.89
C HIS A 45 -11.50 -0.42 7.28
N PHE A 46 -11.02 0.38 8.23
CA PHE A 46 -11.68 0.62 9.51
C PHE A 46 -12.98 1.40 9.31
N GLU A 47 -13.98 1.13 10.16
CA GLU A 47 -15.30 1.74 10.02
C GLU A 47 -15.24 3.28 10.07
N GLY A 48 -15.98 3.91 9.16
CA GLY A 48 -16.01 5.36 9.03
C GLY A 48 -16.99 5.82 7.94
N ARG A 49 -17.11 7.15 7.77
CA ARG A 49 -18.02 7.74 6.78
C ARG A 49 -17.58 7.53 5.33
N LYS A 50 -16.27 7.29 5.07
CA LYS A 50 -15.71 7.10 3.72
C LYS A 50 -16.44 5.99 2.95
N LEU A 51 -16.74 4.88 3.61
CA LEU A 51 -17.45 3.74 3.01
C LEU A 51 -18.93 3.66 3.41
N GLY A 52 -19.50 4.74 3.96
CA GLY A 52 -20.88 4.77 4.44
C GLY A 52 -21.13 3.85 5.64
N GLY A 53 -20.12 3.66 6.50
CA GLY A 53 -20.18 2.76 7.65
C GLY A 53 -19.85 1.30 7.36
N ARG A 54 -19.52 0.95 6.10
CA ARG A 54 -18.90 -0.35 5.79
C ARG A 54 -17.43 -0.35 6.23
N GLY A 55 -16.93 -1.48 6.72
CA GLY A 55 -15.57 -1.62 7.23
C GLY A 55 -15.50 -2.40 8.54
N ILE A 56 -14.28 -2.50 9.09
CA ILE A 56 -13.99 -3.21 10.33
C ILE A 56 -14.12 -2.29 11.52
N GLY A 57 -14.89 -2.69 12.52
CA GLY A 57 -15.11 -1.96 13.75
C GLY A 57 -15.47 -2.86 14.93
N PRO A 58 -15.84 -2.30 16.10
CA PRO A 58 -16.13 -3.08 17.30
C PRO A 58 -17.17 -4.20 17.09
N SER A 59 -18.14 -4.02 16.18
CA SER A 59 -19.21 -5.00 15.95
C SER A 59 -18.80 -6.24 15.17
N ASN A 60 -17.74 -6.18 14.35
CA ASN A 60 -17.32 -7.28 13.46
C ASN A 60 -15.83 -7.63 13.54
N MET A 61 -15.02 -6.91 14.33
CA MET A 61 -13.58 -7.18 14.52
C MET A 61 -13.30 -8.64 14.94
N ALA A 62 -14.11 -9.21 15.83
CA ALA A 62 -13.92 -10.59 16.28
C ALA A 62 -14.12 -11.63 15.15
N GLU A 63 -15.09 -11.39 14.26
CA GLU A 63 -15.34 -12.24 13.09
C GLU A 63 -14.18 -12.12 12.09
N TYR A 64 -13.77 -10.89 11.79
CA TYR A 64 -12.64 -10.58 10.93
C TYR A 64 -11.33 -11.25 11.39
N LEU A 65 -10.97 -11.09 12.66
CA LEU A 65 -9.80 -11.74 13.25
C LEU A 65 -9.93 -13.27 13.26
N GLY A 66 -11.14 -13.79 13.48
CA GLY A 66 -11.42 -15.22 13.46
C GLY A 66 -11.18 -15.84 12.08
N GLU A 67 -11.63 -15.17 11.03
CA GLU A 67 -11.44 -15.58 9.64
C GLU A 67 -9.95 -15.62 9.27
N ILE A 68 -9.21 -14.56 9.58
CA ILE A 68 -7.77 -14.46 9.29
C ILE A 68 -6.99 -15.50 10.09
N ARG A 69 -7.31 -15.70 11.38
CA ARG A 69 -6.66 -16.73 12.20
C ARG A 69 -6.88 -18.13 11.63
N ARG A 70 -8.10 -18.44 11.17
CA ARG A 70 -8.40 -19.75 10.57
C ARG A 70 -7.54 -20.01 9.32
N TRP A 71 -7.36 -19.01 8.47
CA TRP A 71 -6.46 -19.13 7.32
C TRP A 71 -4.99 -19.23 7.73
N ARG A 72 -4.54 -18.38 8.67
CA ARG A 72 -3.19 -18.45 9.25
C ARG A 72 -2.84 -19.85 9.73
N GLU A 73 -3.74 -20.52 10.44
CA GLU A 73 -3.50 -21.90 10.90
C GLU A 73 -3.53 -22.91 9.75
N LYS A 74 -4.45 -22.75 8.79
CA LYS A 74 -4.57 -23.65 7.62
C LYS A 74 -3.31 -23.67 6.76
N VAL A 75 -2.66 -22.53 6.55
CA VAL A 75 -1.48 -22.38 5.65
C VAL A 75 -0.18 -22.07 6.40
N ARG A 76 -0.11 -22.38 7.70
CA ARG A 76 0.99 -22.00 8.60
C ARG A 76 2.39 -22.38 8.10
N SER A 77 2.52 -23.43 7.28
CA SER A 77 3.79 -23.88 6.71
C SER A 77 4.17 -23.22 5.37
N GLU A 78 3.28 -22.44 4.77
CA GLU A 78 3.43 -21.89 3.41
C GLU A 78 3.70 -20.39 3.42
N ILE A 79 2.96 -19.63 4.25
CA ILE A 79 3.05 -18.16 4.28
C ILE A 79 2.66 -17.62 5.67
N CYS A 80 3.25 -16.49 6.06
CA CYS A 80 2.82 -15.74 7.25
C CYS A 80 1.61 -14.85 6.93
N VAL A 81 0.44 -15.16 7.49
CA VAL A 81 -0.79 -14.38 7.30
C VAL A 81 -1.00 -13.41 8.46
N LEU A 82 -1.01 -12.11 8.21
CA LEU A 82 -1.13 -11.04 9.20
C LEU A 82 -2.50 -10.35 9.14
N ALA A 83 -3.01 -9.94 10.31
CA ALA A 83 -4.25 -9.19 10.42
C ALA A 83 -3.95 -7.72 10.69
N GLY A 84 -4.43 -6.83 9.84
CA GLY A 84 -4.37 -5.39 10.03
C GLY A 84 -5.69 -4.72 9.67
N VAL A 85 -5.72 -3.40 9.78
CA VAL A 85 -6.80 -2.55 9.26
C VAL A 85 -6.19 -1.26 8.71
N GLU A 86 -6.86 -0.66 7.72
CA GLU A 86 -6.51 0.65 7.19
C GLU A 86 -7.45 1.72 7.75
N VAL A 87 -6.91 2.71 8.46
CA VAL A 87 -7.65 3.80 9.06
C VAL A 87 -7.56 5.04 8.18
N ASP A 88 -8.73 5.52 7.71
CA ASP A 88 -8.87 6.86 7.15
C ASP A 88 -8.57 7.91 8.24
N PHE A 89 -7.42 8.58 8.16
CA PHE A 89 -6.96 9.49 9.20
C PHE A 89 -7.58 10.89 9.05
N CYS A 90 -8.90 10.97 9.15
CA CYS A 90 -9.67 12.20 9.11
C CYS A 90 -10.75 12.20 10.20
N ARG A 91 -10.68 13.14 11.14
CA ARG A 91 -11.65 13.29 12.26
C ARG A 91 -13.10 13.53 11.82
N ASN A 92 -13.32 13.96 10.58
CA ASN A 92 -14.65 14.14 10.03
C ASN A 92 -15.27 12.81 9.55
N ARG A 93 -14.44 11.80 9.29
CA ARG A 93 -14.86 10.51 8.74
C ARG A 93 -14.67 9.35 9.72
N THR A 94 -13.71 9.42 10.62
CA THR A 94 -13.36 8.36 11.58
C THR A 94 -13.56 8.83 13.01
N ASP A 95 -14.04 7.96 13.89
CA ASP A 95 -14.18 8.28 15.32
C ASP A 95 -12.83 8.19 16.04
N PHE A 96 -12.23 9.36 16.31
CA PHE A 96 -10.94 9.46 16.98
C PHE A 96 -11.00 9.11 18.48
N ALA A 97 -12.19 8.97 19.08
CA ALA A 97 -12.31 8.45 20.43
C ALA A 97 -11.88 6.97 20.48
N LEU A 98 -12.33 6.16 19.51
CA LEU A 98 -11.93 4.76 19.38
C LEU A 98 -10.41 4.63 19.16
N LEU A 99 -9.83 5.55 18.35
CA LEU A 99 -8.38 5.57 18.12
C LEU A 99 -7.58 5.84 19.39
N ARG A 100 -8.06 6.76 20.25
CA ARG A 100 -7.41 7.10 21.53
C ARG A 100 -7.62 6.05 22.62
N GLU A 101 -8.68 5.25 22.52
CA GLU A 101 -8.86 4.11 23.41
C GLU A 101 -7.94 2.94 23.04
N GLY A 102 -7.67 2.73 21.74
CA GLY A 102 -6.75 1.71 21.22
C GLY A 102 -7.24 0.26 21.37
N ARG A 103 -8.18 -0.01 22.28
CA ARG A 103 -8.66 -1.36 22.61
C ARG A 103 -9.34 -2.06 21.44
N VAL A 104 -9.96 -1.29 20.54
CA VAL A 104 -10.59 -1.84 19.32
C VAL A 104 -9.56 -2.55 18.42
N PHE A 105 -8.28 -2.19 18.52
CA PHE A 105 -7.19 -2.77 17.74
C PHE A 105 -6.47 -3.94 18.45
N GLU A 106 -6.94 -4.37 19.63
CA GLU A 106 -6.40 -5.55 20.32
C GLU A 106 -6.54 -6.80 19.45
N GLY A 107 -5.44 -7.52 19.23
CA GLY A 107 -5.41 -8.74 18.42
C GLY A 107 -4.97 -8.54 16.97
N LEU A 108 -4.90 -7.30 16.47
CA LEU A 108 -4.27 -6.98 15.19
C LEU A 108 -2.74 -7.08 15.27
N ASP A 109 -2.13 -7.43 14.15
CA ASP A 109 -0.69 -7.44 13.96
C ASP A 109 -0.15 -6.06 13.57
N PHE A 110 -0.95 -5.22 12.89
CA PHE A 110 -0.59 -3.83 12.54
C PHE A 110 -1.83 -2.97 12.25
N VAL A 111 -1.63 -1.65 12.21
CA VAL A 111 -2.61 -0.66 11.71
C VAL A 111 -1.93 0.22 10.67
N LEU A 112 -2.57 0.42 9.52
CA LEU A 112 -2.16 1.41 8.53
C LEU A 112 -2.99 2.68 8.68
N PHE A 113 -2.37 3.84 8.49
CA PHE A 113 -3.06 5.13 8.39
C PHE A 113 -2.86 5.70 7.00
N GLU A 114 -3.96 5.99 6.31
CA GLU A 114 -3.95 6.73 5.06
C GLU A 114 -4.26 8.21 5.30
N TYR A 115 -3.85 9.05 4.34
CA TYR A 115 -4.12 10.50 4.31
C TYR A 115 -3.52 11.31 5.46
N VAL A 116 -2.50 10.79 6.14
CA VAL A 116 -1.82 11.53 7.22
C VAL A 116 -1.16 12.78 6.65
N ASN A 117 -1.59 13.93 7.14
CA ASN A 117 -1.15 15.25 6.70
C ASN A 117 -1.37 15.49 5.19
N GLU A 118 -2.47 14.96 4.63
CA GLU A 118 -2.84 15.14 3.23
C GLU A 118 -4.09 16.04 3.06
N PRO A 119 -3.92 17.34 2.76
CA PRO A 119 -5.03 18.30 2.71
C PRO A 119 -6.10 17.99 1.67
N LEU A 120 -5.73 17.37 0.53
CA LEU A 120 -6.68 16.99 -0.52
C LEU A 120 -7.74 15.98 -0.04
N PHE A 121 -7.45 15.28 1.05
CA PHE A 121 -8.33 14.30 1.64
C PHE A 121 -8.82 14.71 3.04
N ASP A 122 -8.70 15.98 3.43
CA ASP A 122 -8.98 16.46 4.80
C ASP A 122 -8.22 15.67 5.88
N GLY A 123 -7.01 15.22 5.54
CA GLY A 123 -6.13 14.45 6.39
C GLY A 123 -5.71 15.19 7.65
N ASP A 124 -5.75 14.51 8.80
CA ASP A 124 -5.28 15.04 10.06
C ASP A 124 -3.75 15.04 10.18
N SER A 125 -3.21 15.91 11.03
CA SER A 125 -1.76 16.16 11.07
C SER A 125 -0.94 14.98 11.57
N LEU A 126 0.30 14.86 11.08
CA LEU A 126 1.26 13.87 11.55
C LEU A 126 1.48 13.98 13.08
N ASN A 127 1.51 15.18 13.63
CA ASN A 127 1.63 15.41 15.08
C ASN A 127 0.49 14.73 15.86
N LEU A 128 -0.74 14.77 15.35
CA LEU A 128 -1.87 14.08 15.97
C LEU A 128 -1.73 12.56 15.87
N LEU A 129 -1.20 12.04 14.76
CA LEU A 129 -0.89 10.61 14.65
C LEU A 129 0.14 10.18 15.70
N LEU A 130 1.19 10.97 15.92
CA LEU A 130 2.20 10.69 16.94
C LEU A 130 1.58 10.63 18.36
N GLU A 131 0.60 11.48 18.65
CA GLU A 131 -0.17 11.42 19.90
C GLU A 131 -1.01 10.14 20.01
N ILE A 132 -1.78 9.82 18.96
CA ILE A 132 -2.69 8.67 18.92
C ILE A 132 -1.93 7.34 18.96
N LYS A 133 -0.79 7.27 18.27
CA LYS A 133 0.05 6.07 18.20
C LYS A 133 0.45 5.54 19.58
N ARG A 134 0.54 6.41 20.59
CA ARG A 134 0.88 6.02 21.97
C ARG A 134 -0.13 5.05 22.60
N PHE A 135 -1.34 4.98 22.04
CA PHE A 135 -2.41 4.09 22.49
C PHE A 135 -2.53 2.81 21.64
N MET A 136 -1.79 2.71 20.53
CA MET A 136 -1.90 1.58 19.62
C MET A 136 -1.24 0.33 20.22
N PRO A 137 -1.95 -0.82 20.30
CA PRO A 137 -1.41 -2.04 20.89
C PRO A 137 -0.48 -2.81 19.94
N CYS A 138 -0.36 -2.36 18.68
CA CYS A 138 0.38 -3.01 17.62
C CYS A 138 1.18 -1.98 16.79
N PRO A 139 2.12 -2.45 15.95
CA PRO A 139 2.83 -1.64 14.97
C PRO A 139 1.93 -0.74 14.11
N VAL A 140 2.45 0.42 13.74
CA VAL A 140 1.74 1.43 12.94
C VAL A 140 2.52 1.69 11.66
N GLY A 141 1.81 1.77 10.54
CA GLY A 141 2.35 2.14 9.24
C GLY A 141 1.59 3.29 8.60
N LEU A 142 2.22 3.92 7.60
CA LEU A 142 1.57 4.86 6.70
C LEU A 142 1.24 4.14 5.40
N ALA A 143 -0.04 4.07 5.05
CA ALA A 143 -0.54 3.47 3.82
C ALA A 143 -0.32 4.45 2.65
N HIS A 144 0.26 3.93 1.56
CA HIS A 144 0.51 4.62 0.29
C HIS A 144 0.81 6.14 0.38
N PRO A 145 1.71 6.59 1.29
CA PRO A 145 1.84 8.01 1.61
C PRO A 145 2.47 8.80 0.46
N ARG A 146 1.95 10.01 0.21
CA ARG A 146 2.72 11.03 -0.52
C ARG A 146 3.75 11.64 0.42
N ILE A 147 4.94 11.04 0.46
CA ILE A 147 6.03 11.34 1.41
C ILE A 147 6.26 12.85 1.64
N GLU A 148 6.37 13.63 0.57
CA GLU A 148 6.60 15.08 0.68
C GLU A 148 5.41 15.82 1.32
N ASP A 149 4.18 15.44 1.00
CA ASP A 149 2.97 16.00 1.61
C ASP A 149 2.89 15.60 3.10
N THR A 150 3.02 14.29 3.36
CA THR A 150 2.90 13.70 4.70
C THR A 150 3.89 14.30 5.69
N PHE A 151 5.12 14.63 5.23
CA PHE A 151 6.20 15.16 6.06
C PHE A 151 6.58 16.61 5.73
N SER A 152 5.68 17.37 5.09
CA SER A 152 5.94 18.74 4.60
C SER A 152 6.41 19.73 5.66
N GLU A 153 6.13 19.49 6.94
CA GLU A 153 6.59 20.32 8.07
C GLU A 153 8.05 20.06 8.49
N TYR A 154 8.72 19.05 7.93
CA TYR A 154 10.03 18.58 8.34
C TYR A 154 11.04 18.60 7.19
N LEU A 155 12.32 18.72 7.52
CA LEU A 155 13.37 18.41 6.55
C LEU A 155 13.37 16.90 6.23
N PRO A 156 13.72 16.46 5.00
CA PRO A 156 13.64 15.06 4.60
C PRO A 156 14.37 14.09 5.53
N GLU A 157 15.56 14.46 6.01
CA GLU A 157 16.34 13.63 6.93
C GLU A 157 15.69 13.55 8.32
N ALA A 158 15.12 14.66 8.80
CA ALA A 158 14.41 14.70 10.07
C ALA A 158 13.11 13.89 10.01
N ALA A 159 12.40 13.91 8.88
CA ALA A 159 11.21 13.12 8.63
C ALA A 159 11.49 11.60 8.72
N ALA A 160 12.55 11.13 8.05
CA ALA A 160 12.97 9.73 8.13
C ALA A 160 13.35 9.33 9.56
N GLY A 161 14.10 10.19 10.26
CA GLY A 161 14.46 9.99 11.67
C GLY A 161 13.24 9.93 12.58
N LEU A 162 12.28 10.84 12.42
CA LEU A 162 11.03 10.89 13.16
C LEU A 162 10.22 9.59 13.01
N ALA A 163 10.09 9.09 11.77
CA ALA A 163 9.40 7.82 11.51
C ALA A 163 10.13 6.64 12.19
N ALA A 164 11.47 6.60 12.15
CA ALA A 164 12.27 5.56 12.81
C ALA A 164 12.13 5.61 14.34
N GLU A 165 12.30 6.80 14.94
CA GLU A 165 12.21 7.02 16.40
C GLU A 165 10.84 6.62 16.96
N ASN A 166 9.79 6.88 16.18
CA ASN A 166 8.43 6.51 16.56
C ASN A 166 8.04 5.11 16.07
N GLN A 167 8.92 4.34 15.44
CA GLN A 167 8.61 3.00 14.90
C GLN A 167 7.35 3.00 13.99
N ILE A 168 7.26 4.00 13.11
CA ILE A 168 6.26 4.07 12.05
C ILE A 168 6.91 3.55 10.77
N PHE A 169 6.36 2.50 10.18
CA PHE A 169 6.85 1.99 8.91
C PHE A 169 6.17 2.71 7.73
N ILE A 170 6.89 2.78 6.60
CA ILE A 170 6.45 3.49 5.39
C ILE A 170 6.08 2.45 4.33
N GLU A 171 4.86 2.50 3.81
CA GLU A 171 4.46 1.62 2.71
C GLU A 171 4.97 2.10 1.36
N LEU A 172 5.50 1.17 0.56
CA LEU A 172 5.68 1.32 -0.87
C LEU A 172 4.50 0.65 -1.57
N CYS A 173 3.55 1.46 -2.06
CA CYS A 173 2.39 0.97 -2.79
C CYS A 173 2.58 1.08 -4.30
N PRO A 174 2.83 -0.04 -5.03
CA PRO A 174 2.94 -0.02 -6.48
C PRO A 174 1.57 0.05 -7.18
N GLY A 175 0.47 -0.08 -6.43
CA GLY A 175 -0.89 -0.12 -6.97
C GLY A 175 -1.25 1.17 -7.72
N PRO A 176 -1.86 1.07 -8.92
CA PRO A 176 -2.13 2.23 -9.78
C PRO A 176 -3.19 3.19 -9.21
N ARG A 177 -4.02 2.73 -8.25
CA ARG A 177 -5.04 3.56 -7.60
C ARG A 177 -4.45 4.73 -6.81
N ASN A 178 -3.22 4.55 -6.31
CA ASN A 178 -2.50 5.54 -5.50
C ASN A 178 -1.35 6.20 -6.29
N ALA A 179 -1.38 6.07 -7.63
CA ALA A 179 -0.37 6.66 -8.49
C ALA A 179 -0.48 8.19 -8.54
N CYS A 180 0.67 8.83 -8.70
CA CYS A 180 0.81 10.26 -8.88
C CYS A 180 0.94 10.59 -10.37
N PHE A 181 0.35 11.73 -10.76
CA PHE A 181 0.48 12.30 -12.09
C PHE A 181 1.48 13.46 -12.02
N VAL A 182 2.63 13.29 -12.67
CA VAL A 182 3.71 14.29 -12.66
C VAL A 182 3.94 14.83 -14.06
N PRO A 183 4.18 16.15 -14.24
CA PRO A 183 4.56 16.69 -15.54
C PRO A 183 5.79 15.97 -16.08
N LEU A 184 5.78 15.63 -17.38
CA LEU A 184 6.97 15.09 -18.03
C LEU A 184 8.09 16.14 -18.01
N PRO A 185 9.35 15.72 -17.77
CA PRO A 185 10.50 16.60 -17.92
C PRO A 185 10.56 17.25 -19.31
N ASP A 186 11.10 18.48 -19.38
CA ASP A 186 11.21 19.23 -20.64
C ASP A 186 12.11 18.53 -21.68
N ASP A 187 13.02 17.66 -21.24
CA ASP A 187 13.97 16.92 -22.07
C ASP A 187 13.42 15.58 -22.60
N VAL A 188 12.16 15.22 -22.29
CA VAL A 188 11.56 13.99 -22.81
C VAL A 188 11.36 14.11 -24.34
N ASP A 189 11.99 13.19 -25.07
CA ASP A 189 11.90 13.10 -26.53
C ASP A 189 10.46 12.83 -26.99
N GLU A 190 9.92 13.72 -27.83
CA GLU A 190 8.58 13.58 -28.41
C GLU A 190 8.43 12.26 -29.20
N ALA A 191 9.52 11.76 -29.81
CA ALA A 191 9.51 10.48 -30.50
C ALA A 191 9.35 9.28 -29.54
N GLN A 192 9.86 9.39 -28.30
CA GLN A 192 9.66 8.40 -27.26
C GLN A 192 8.20 8.37 -26.79
N ILE A 193 7.60 9.55 -26.53
CA ILE A 193 6.18 9.67 -26.16
C ILE A 193 5.30 9.06 -27.25
N ARG A 194 5.52 9.45 -28.52
CA ARG A 194 4.76 8.92 -29.67
C ARG A 194 4.91 7.41 -29.82
N ARG A 195 6.10 6.84 -29.50
CA ARG A 195 6.32 5.40 -29.53
C ARG A 195 5.51 4.70 -28.43
N ARG A 196 5.50 5.24 -27.21
CA ARG A 196 4.72 4.69 -26.09
C ARG A 196 3.22 4.74 -26.36
N ILE A 197 2.72 5.85 -26.89
CA ILE A 197 1.32 6.00 -27.33
C ILE A 197 0.93 4.92 -28.35
N ARG A 198 1.78 4.66 -29.36
CA ARG A 198 1.52 3.60 -30.34
C ARG A 198 1.47 2.22 -29.70
N GLU A 199 2.36 1.96 -28.74
CA GLU A 199 2.39 0.69 -28.02
C GLU A 199 1.12 0.45 -27.20
N LEU A 200 0.68 1.45 -26.43
CA LEU A 200 -0.54 1.35 -25.63
C LEU A 200 -1.79 1.18 -26.51
N ASN A 201 -1.88 1.90 -27.63
CA ASN A 201 -2.98 1.70 -28.58
C ASN A 201 -2.98 0.29 -29.16
N ARG A 202 -1.81 -0.28 -29.49
CA ARG A 202 -1.70 -1.67 -29.96
C ARG A 202 -2.17 -2.66 -28.89
N GLN A 203 -1.75 -2.48 -27.64
CA GLN A 203 -2.18 -3.33 -26.53
C GLN A 203 -3.70 -3.29 -26.35
N LEU A 204 -4.31 -2.10 -26.46
CA LEU A 204 -5.76 -1.93 -26.38
C LEU A 204 -6.50 -2.56 -27.57
N GLU A 205 -5.92 -2.56 -28.77
CA GLU A 205 -6.48 -3.22 -29.96
C GLU A 205 -6.46 -4.76 -29.86
N GLU A 206 -5.46 -5.31 -29.16
CA GLU A 206 -5.32 -6.74 -28.92
C GLU A 206 -6.31 -7.28 -27.86
N LEU A 207 -6.95 -6.39 -27.09
CA LEU A 207 -7.94 -6.80 -26.09
C LEU A 207 -9.28 -7.24 -26.75
N PRO A 208 -9.95 -8.26 -26.20
CA PRO A 208 -11.29 -8.66 -26.63
C PRO A 208 -12.28 -7.49 -26.57
N LYS A 209 -13.08 -7.31 -27.63
CA LYS A 209 -14.04 -6.20 -27.76
C LYS A 209 -15.37 -6.43 -27.05
N ASN A 210 -15.68 -7.69 -26.72
CA ASN A 210 -16.89 -8.07 -25.98
C ASN A 210 -16.44 -8.77 -24.69
N LEU A 211 -16.90 -8.26 -23.55
CA LEU A 211 -16.53 -8.72 -22.22
C LEU A 211 -17.82 -9.02 -21.46
N GLU A 212 -18.11 -10.31 -21.21
CA GLU A 212 -19.21 -10.77 -20.36
C GLU A 212 -18.72 -11.75 -19.28
N GLY A 213 -18.38 -11.22 -18.09
CA GLY A 213 -18.64 -11.87 -16.80
C GLY A 213 -17.60 -12.79 -16.11
N GLU A 214 -16.42 -13.13 -16.68
CA GLU A 214 -15.48 -14.08 -16.04
C GLU A 214 -14.23 -13.41 -15.37
N PRO A 215 -13.53 -14.06 -14.41
CA PRO A 215 -12.36 -13.50 -13.71
C PRO A 215 -11.22 -13.02 -14.64
N ASP A 216 -10.93 -13.78 -15.70
CA ASP A 216 -9.95 -13.39 -16.74
C ASP A 216 -10.36 -12.10 -17.47
N GLU A 217 -11.66 -11.82 -17.57
CA GLU A 217 -12.17 -10.64 -18.25
C GLU A 217 -12.07 -9.38 -17.40
N ARG A 218 -12.20 -9.49 -16.07
CA ARG A 218 -11.93 -8.37 -15.16
C ARG A 218 -10.47 -7.96 -15.23
N LEU A 219 -9.55 -8.92 -15.33
CA LEU A 219 -8.13 -8.66 -15.52
C LEU A 219 -7.87 -7.93 -16.84
N ILE A 220 -8.51 -8.38 -17.92
CA ILE A 220 -8.45 -7.72 -19.24
C ILE A 220 -8.99 -6.29 -19.16
N MET A 221 -10.14 -6.09 -18.52
CA MET A 221 -10.77 -4.78 -18.37
C MET A 221 -9.89 -3.83 -17.53
N ARG A 222 -9.28 -4.33 -16.44
CA ARG A 222 -8.36 -3.57 -15.60
C ARG A 222 -7.11 -3.15 -16.37
N LYS A 223 -6.51 -4.06 -17.14
CA LYS A 223 -5.39 -3.75 -18.05
C LYS A 223 -5.77 -2.68 -19.05
N ALA A 224 -6.99 -2.74 -19.61
CA ALA A 224 -7.50 -1.72 -20.52
C ALA A 224 -7.62 -0.34 -19.86
N ILE A 225 -8.19 -0.30 -18.65
CA ILE A 225 -8.35 0.94 -17.87
C ILE A 225 -6.98 1.55 -17.56
N ASN A 226 -6.02 0.75 -17.09
CA ASN A 226 -4.67 1.23 -16.78
C ASN A 226 -3.96 1.76 -18.03
N ALA A 227 -4.02 1.03 -19.15
CA ALA A 227 -3.42 1.48 -20.41
C ALA A 227 -4.07 2.76 -20.96
N ARG A 228 -5.39 2.91 -20.79
CA ARG A 228 -6.11 4.14 -21.15
C ARG A 228 -5.69 5.31 -20.27
N MET A 229 -5.60 5.11 -18.96
CA MET A 229 -5.15 6.12 -18.01
C MET A 229 -3.73 6.59 -18.34
N GLU A 230 -2.81 5.68 -18.63
CA GLU A 230 -1.44 6.03 -19.05
C GLU A 230 -1.43 6.80 -20.38
N LEU A 231 -2.26 6.39 -21.34
CA LEU A 231 -2.40 7.11 -22.61
C LEU A 231 -2.90 8.55 -22.40
N ASP A 232 -3.96 8.73 -21.61
CA ASP A 232 -4.54 10.04 -21.34
C ASP A 232 -3.53 10.95 -20.62
N ALA A 233 -2.77 10.40 -19.65
CA ALA A 233 -1.69 11.12 -19.00
C ALA A 233 -0.60 11.58 -19.99
N LEU A 234 -0.14 10.69 -20.87
CA LEU A 234 0.87 11.04 -21.89
C LEU A 234 0.36 12.12 -22.86
N LEU A 235 -0.91 12.08 -23.24
CA LEU A 235 -1.53 13.13 -24.06
C LEU A 235 -1.59 14.48 -23.33
N MET A 236 -1.72 14.47 -22.01
CA MET A 236 -1.62 15.65 -21.14
C MET A 236 -0.18 16.03 -20.77
N ARG A 237 0.83 15.37 -21.36
CA ARG A 237 2.26 15.50 -21.04
C ARG A 237 2.57 15.24 -19.56
N GLN A 238 1.94 14.20 -19.00
CA GLN A 238 2.19 13.69 -17.66
C GLN A 238 2.69 12.24 -17.70
N GLU A 239 3.43 11.86 -16.66
CA GLU A 239 3.80 10.49 -16.35
C GLU A 239 2.99 10.01 -15.14
N VAL A 240 2.60 8.74 -15.14
CA VAL A 240 1.92 8.07 -14.02
C VAL A 240 2.93 7.17 -13.32
N MET A 241 3.09 7.35 -12.01
CA MET A 241 4.02 6.53 -11.23
C MET A 241 3.58 6.39 -9.77
N PRO A 242 4.02 5.34 -9.06
CA PRO A 242 3.83 5.23 -7.62
C PRO A 242 4.36 6.46 -6.85
N ALA A 243 3.71 6.84 -5.74
CA ALA A 243 4.09 8.04 -4.97
C ALA A 243 5.57 8.03 -4.53
N TYR A 244 6.09 6.86 -4.14
CA TYR A 244 7.50 6.71 -3.74
C TYR A 244 8.50 6.83 -4.92
N ARG A 245 8.04 6.73 -6.17
CA ARG A 245 8.86 6.92 -7.39
C ARG A 245 8.97 8.39 -7.79
N VAL A 246 8.14 9.28 -7.23
CA VAL A 246 8.18 10.72 -7.53
C VAL A 246 9.56 11.29 -7.18
N ARG A 247 10.24 11.82 -8.20
CA ARG A 247 11.59 12.38 -8.08
C ARG A 247 11.53 13.84 -7.67
N SER A 248 11.53 14.08 -6.37
CA SER A 248 11.72 15.41 -5.80
C SER A 248 13.00 15.46 -4.94
N ASN A 249 13.53 16.67 -4.72
CA ASN A 249 14.66 16.84 -3.79
C ASN A 249 14.32 16.29 -2.40
N PHE A 250 13.05 16.40 -2.00
CA PHE A 250 12.56 15.86 -0.75
C PHE A 250 12.67 14.33 -0.73
N ASN A 251 12.01 13.65 -1.67
CA ASN A 251 11.96 12.18 -1.70
C ASN A 251 13.36 11.55 -1.81
N GLU A 252 14.23 12.09 -2.66
CA GLU A 252 15.60 11.57 -2.81
C GLU A 252 16.40 11.64 -1.51
N ARG A 253 16.27 12.75 -0.76
CA ARG A 253 16.95 12.92 0.52
C ARG A 253 16.30 12.08 1.62
N PHE A 254 14.97 11.98 1.60
CA PHE A 254 14.21 11.15 2.53
C PHE A 254 14.64 9.67 2.42
N PHE A 255 14.63 9.06 1.24
CA PHE A 255 14.99 7.65 1.09
C PHE A 255 16.47 7.36 1.36
N LYS A 256 17.39 8.31 1.09
CA LYS A 256 18.79 8.21 1.57
C LYS A 256 18.86 8.19 3.09
N ALA A 257 18.01 8.97 3.77
CA ALA A 257 17.94 9.04 5.23
C ALA A 257 17.26 7.81 5.84
N VAL A 258 16.23 7.24 5.20
CA VAL A 258 15.56 5.98 5.60
C VAL A 258 16.59 4.88 5.83
N LYS A 259 17.53 4.70 4.89
CA LYS A 259 18.64 3.76 5.03
C LYS A 259 19.50 4.04 6.26
N LYS A 260 19.83 5.31 6.49
CA LYS A 260 20.71 5.76 7.57
C LYS A 260 20.08 5.57 8.95
N PHE A 261 18.80 5.92 9.10
CA PHE A 261 18.08 5.86 10.37
C PHE A 261 17.47 4.49 10.66
N GLY A 262 17.42 3.59 9.68
CA GLY A 262 16.78 2.29 9.84
C GLY A 262 15.25 2.37 9.88
N THR A 263 14.67 3.41 9.24
CA THR A 263 13.21 3.56 9.13
C THR A 263 12.64 2.36 8.40
N MET A 264 11.63 1.71 8.98
CA MET A 264 11.07 0.48 8.42
C MET A 264 10.23 0.75 7.16
N ILE A 265 10.21 -0.21 6.26
CA ILE A 265 9.48 -0.16 4.98
C ILE A 265 8.60 -1.40 4.84
N SER A 266 7.35 -1.23 4.41
CA SER A 266 6.48 -2.31 3.94
C SER A 266 6.25 -2.21 2.43
N ILE A 267 5.75 -3.29 1.84
CA ILE A 267 5.17 -3.30 0.50
C ILE A 267 3.70 -3.66 0.66
N GLY A 268 2.82 -2.98 -0.04
CA GLY A 268 1.38 -3.22 -0.03
C GLY A 268 0.75 -2.83 -1.36
N THR A 269 0.06 -3.74 -2.04
CA THR A 269 -0.45 -3.44 -3.41
C THR A 269 -1.80 -2.73 -3.41
N ASP A 270 -2.44 -2.62 -2.25
CA ASP A 270 -3.79 -2.07 -2.12
C ASP A 270 -4.80 -2.86 -2.99
N THR A 271 -4.67 -4.20 -2.98
CA THR A 271 -5.52 -5.10 -3.78
C THR A 271 -6.97 -5.00 -3.36
N HIS A 272 -7.88 -4.93 -4.34
CA HIS A 272 -9.32 -4.96 -4.08
C HIS A 272 -10.08 -5.96 -4.94
N GLU A 273 -9.64 -6.23 -6.17
CA GLU A 273 -10.53 -6.88 -7.14
C GLU A 273 -9.98 -8.20 -7.66
N LEU A 274 -8.69 -8.25 -7.98
CA LEU A 274 -8.12 -9.34 -8.76
C LEU A 274 -7.04 -10.10 -7.96
N PRO A 275 -7.05 -11.45 -7.98
CA PRO A 275 -6.02 -12.24 -7.32
C PRO A 275 -4.60 -11.87 -7.77
N ASP A 276 -4.41 -11.55 -9.05
CA ASP A 276 -3.11 -11.19 -9.60
C ASP A 276 -2.52 -9.92 -8.97
N GLU A 277 -3.35 -8.94 -8.58
CA GLU A 277 -2.92 -7.69 -7.93
C GLU A 277 -2.17 -7.97 -6.61
N VAL A 278 -2.45 -9.10 -5.93
CA VAL A 278 -1.76 -9.50 -4.69
C VAL A 278 -0.26 -9.71 -4.94
N GLY A 279 0.10 -10.17 -6.14
CA GLY A 279 1.49 -10.47 -6.52
C GLY A 279 2.25 -9.31 -7.18
N GLU A 280 1.60 -8.17 -7.43
CA GLU A 280 2.17 -7.04 -8.20
C GLU A 280 3.17 -6.17 -7.40
N ILE A 281 4.14 -6.81 -6.76
CA ILE A 281 5.13 -6.16 -5.87
C ILE A 281 6.44 -5.79 -6.56
N ALA A 282 6.61 -6.15 -7.83
CA ALA A 282 7.90 -6.11 -8.53
C ALA A 282 8.52 -4.70 -8.58
N ASP A 283 7.72 -3.64 -8.78
CA ASP A 283 8.23 -2.27 -8.81
C ASP A 283 8.79 -1.85 -7.45
N ALA A 284 8.06 -2.14 -6.37
CA ALA A 284 8.50 -1.82 -5.02
C ALA A 284 9.78 -2.59 -4.64
N VAL A 285 9.86 -3.88 -5.01
CA VAL A 285 11.08 -4.69 -4.83
C VAL A 285 12.27 -4.10 -5.61
N SER A 286 12.05 -3.65 -6.86
CA SER A 286 13.09 -2.97 -7.65
C SER A 286 13.54 -1.68 -6.97
N PHE A 287 12.60 -0.85 -6.52
CA PHE A 287 12.91 0.40 -5.82
C PHE A 287 13.75 0.17 -4.56
N ILE A 288 13.40 -0.84 -3.76
CA ILE A 288 14.15 -1.23 -2.56
C ILE A 288 15.59 -1.61 -2.91
N LYS A 289 15.81 -2.40 -3.98
CA LYS A 289 17.14 -2.81 -4.44
C LYS A 289 17.94 -1.62 -4.97
N GLU A 290 17.32 -0.75 -5.78
CA GLU A 290 17.92 0.47 -6.32
C GLU A 290 18.44 1.40 -5.20
N HIS A 291 17.68 1.51 -4.10
CA HIS A 291 18.02 2.36 -2.95
C HIS A 291 18.79 1.64 -1.84
N GLN A 292 19.05 0.33 -1.99
CA GLN A 292 19.75 -0.52 -1.01
C GLN A 292 19.05 -0.50 0.37
N LEU A 293 17.72 -0.70 0.35
CA LEU A 293 16.83 -0.66 1.50
C LEU A 293 16.38 -2.07 1.96
N GLU A 294 17.04 -3.14 1.51
CA GLU A 294 16.64 -4.52 1.80
C GLU A 294 16.64 -4.82 3.29
N ARG A 295 17.50 -4.14 4.06
CA ARG A 295 17.55 -4.26 5.51
C ARG A 295 16.45 -3.49 6.22
N ASN A 296 15.78 -2.56 5.55
CA ASN A 296 14.73 -1.75 6.13
C ASN A 296 13.35 -2.44 6.08
N ILE A 297 13.23 -3.61 5.44
CA ILE A 297 11.96 -4.33 5.35
C ILE A 297 11.42 -4.67 6.75
N VAL A 298 10.18 -4.28 6.99
CA VAL A 298 9.50 -4.35 8.29
C VAL A 298 9.41 -5.77 8.86
N THR A 299 9.28 -6.80 8.01
CA THR A 299 9.14 -8.19 8.45
C THR A 299 10.40 -8.74 9.11
N GLU A 300 11.58 -8.19 8.79
CA GLU A 300 12.83 -8.55 9.46
C GLU A 300 12.89 -8.08 10.92
N TYR A 301 12.04 -7.13 11.30
CA TYR A 301 12.00 -6.54 12.64
C TYR A 301 10.80 -6.99 13.47
N LEU A 302 9.62 -7.08 12.85
CA LEU A 302 8.37 -7.24 13.61
C LEU A 302 7.82 -8.67 13.60
N TRP A 303 8.07 -9.43 12.52
CA TRP A 303 7.43 -10.74 12.30
C TRP A 303 8.40 -11.83 11.88
N LYS A 304 9.69 -11.62 12.12
CA LYS A 304 10.74 -12.57 11.77
C LYS A 304 10.51 -13.92 12.44
N GLY A 305 10.35 -14.97 11.63
CA GLY A 305 10.20 -16.35 12.11
C GLY A 305 8.82 -16.71 12.64
N ARG A 306 7.79 -15.91 12.32
CA ARG A 306 6.38 -16.28 12.58
C ARG A 306 5.83 -17.29 11.58
#